data_AF-A0A7C0Y1S9-F1
#
_entry.id   AF-A0A7C0Y1S9-F1
#
_cell.length_a   1.000
_cell.length_b   1.000
_cell.length_c   1.000
_cell.angle_alpha   90.00
_cell.angle_beta   90.00
_cell.angle_gamma   90.00
#
_symmetry.space_group_name_H-M   'P 1'
#
loop_
_entity.id
_entity.type
_entity.pdbx_description
1 polymer ?
#
loop_
_entity_poly.entity_id
_entity_poly.type
_entity_poly.pdbx_seq_one_letter_code
_entity_poly.pdbx_strand_id
1 'polypeptide(L)' 'MVVYELNGRKPKIHETAFVDENAYIIGDVVLEEKTSVWPSAV' A
#
# COMPACT_ATOMS: atom_id res chain seq x y z
N MET A 1 -7.32 6.32 0.19
CA MET A 1 -6.35 5.20 0.19
C MET A 1 -7.15 3.94 -0.08
N VAL A 2 -6.74 3.15 -1.06
CA VAL A 2 -7.43 1.90 -1.38
C VAL A 2 -6.49 0.72 -1.19
N VAL A 3 -6.70 -0.03 -0.10
CA VAL A 3 -5.93 -1.24 0.24
C VAL A 3 -6.84 -2.45 0.12
N TYR A 4 -6.52 -3.35 -0.80
CA TYR A 4 -7.31 -4.57 -1.05
C TYR A 4 -6.52 -5.84 -0.74
N GLU A 5 -7.20 -6.76 -0.06
CA GLU A 5 -6.74 -8.14 0.03
C GLU A 5 -7.05 -8.89 -1.26
N LEU A 6 -6.10 -9.72 -1.72
CA LEU A 6 -6.26 -10.58 -2.88
C LEU A 6 -5.75 -11.98 -2.56
N ASN A 7 -6.56 -13.01 -2.84
CA ASN A 7 -6.19 -14.42 -2.63
C ASN A 7 -5.70 -14.73 -1.20
N GLY A 8 -6.32 -14.13 -0.17
CA GLY A 8 -5.90 -14.34 1.22
C GLY A 8 -4.65 -13.55 1.64
N ARG A 9 -4.14 -12.65 0.78
CA ARG A 9 -2.93 -11.86 1.04
C ARG A 9 -3.27 -10.39 1.13
N LYS A 10 -3.02 -9.82 2.32
CA LYS A 10 -3.24 -8.41 2.64
C LYS A 10 -1.91 -7.66 2.61
N PRO A 11 -1.87 -6.43 2.05
CA PRO A 11 -0.68 -5.59 2.11
C PRO A 11 -0.19 -5.36 3.55
N LYS A 12 1.12 -5.42 3.73
CA LYS A 12 1.81 -5.11 4.98
C LYS A 12 2.45 -3.74 4.84
N ILE A 13 1.89 -2.76 5.53
CA ILE A 13 2.29 -1.36 5.41
C ILE A 13 2.87 -0.91 6.75
N HIS A 14 4.13 -0.48 6.75
CA HIS A 14 4.77 0.10 7.93
C HIS A 14 4.07 1.40 8.34
N GLU A 15 3.96 1.66 9.64
CA GLU A 15 3.23 2.83 10.17
C GLU A 15 3.78 4.19 9.72
N THR A 16 5.06 4.23 9.35
CA THR A 16 5.73 5.45 8.85
C THR A 16 5.58 5.62 7.33
N ALA A 17 5.00 4.65 6.62
CA ALA A 17 4.86 4.74 5.18
C ALA A 17 3.79 5.78 4.82
N PHE A 18 4.07 6.61 3.82
CA PHE A 18 3.09 7.51 3.26
C PHE A 18 2.39 6.86 2.07
N VAL A 19 1.06 6.80 2.09
CA VAL A 19 0.26 6.32 0.97
C VAL A 19 -0.77 7.38 0.64
N ASP A 20 -0.65 7.97 -0.55
CA ASP A 20 -1.62 8.94 -1.04
C ASP A 20 -3.02 8.32 -1.13
N GLU A 21 -4.05 9.15 -0.95
CA GLU A 21 -5.42 8.65 -0.94
C GLU A 21 -5.88 8.12 -2.31
N ASN A 22 -5.25 8.54 -3.40
CA ASN A 22 -5.53 8.13 -4.78
C ASN A 22 -4.60 7.02 -5.28
N ALA A 23 -3.79 6.42 -4.41
CA ALA A 23 -2.99 5.24 -4.72
C ALA A 23 -3.74 3.94 -4.44
N TYR A 24 -3.36 2.87 -5.17
CA TYR A 24 -3.90 1.52 -5.02
C TYR A 24 -2.81 0.57 -4.52
N ILE A 25 -3.11 -0.24 -3.50
CA ILE A 25 -2.20 -1.29 -2.99
C ILE A 25 -2.99 -2.59 -2.86
N ILE A 26 -2.58 -3.63 -3.58
CA ILE A 26 -3.40 -4.84 -3.77
C ILE A 26 -2.57 -6.11 -3.53
N GLY A 27 -3.02 -6.99 -2.64
CA GLY A 27 -2.46 -8.33 -2.50
C GLY A 27 -1.18 -8.41 -1.67
N ASP A 28 -0.21 -9.17 -2.15
CA ASP A 28 1.05 -9.46 -1.45
C ASP A 28 2.09 -8.36 -1.63
N VAL A 29 1.85 -7.22 -0.99
CA VAL A 29 2.72 -6.04 -1.05
C VAL A 29 3.30 -5.75 0.33
N VAL A 30 4.58 -5.37 0.37
CA VAL A 30 5.26 -4.91 1.58
C VAL A 30 5.78 -3.49 1.37
N LEU A 31 5.36 -2.57 2.23
CA LEU A 31 5.90 -1.21 2.31
C LEU A 31 6.67 -1.07 3.62
N GLU A 32 7.99 -0.91 3.52
CA GLU A 32 8.91 -0.79 4.65
C GLU A 32 8.97 0.65 5.20
N GLU A 33 9.76 0.85 6.26
CA GLU A 33 9.92 2.16 6.92
C GLU A 33 10.25 3.30 5.92
N LYS A 34 9.61 4.46 6.11
CA LYS A 34 9.80 5.70 5.34
C LYS A 34 9.63 5.59 3.82
N THR A 35 8.92 4.57 3.34
CA THR A 35 8.50 4.48 1.93
C THR A 35 7.34 5.44 1.62
N SER A 36 7.17 5.80 0.35
CA SER A 36 6.06 6.64 -0.11
C SER A 36 5.46 6.12 -1.42
N VAL A 37 4.13 6.14 -1.52
CA VAL A 37 3.36 5.81 -2.72
C VAL A 37 2.50 7.02 -3.07
N TRP A 38 2.69 7.52 -4.29
CA TRP A 38 2.16 8.81 -4.76
C TRP A 38 0.87 8.63 -5.58
N PRO A 39 0.10 9.71 -5.85
CA PRO A 39 -1.16 9.62 -6.60
C PRO A 39 -1.02 8.84 -7.90
N SER A 40 -2.02 8.02 -8.21
CA SER A 40 -2.10 7.20 -9.44
C SER A 40 -1.06 6.06 -9.56
N ALA A 41 -0.24 5.82 -8.53
CA ALA A 41 0.58 4.61 -8.47
C ALA A 41 -0.29 3.36 -8.18
N VAL A 42 0.12 2.23 -8.76
CA VAL A 42 -0.52 0.91 -8.66
C VAL A 42 0.53 -0.15 -8.39
#